data_AF-A0A829HB47-F1
#
_entry.id   AF-A0A829HB47-F1
#
_cell.length_a   1.000
_cell.length_b   1.000
_cell.length_c   1.000
_cell.angle_alpha   90.00
_cell.angle_beta   90.00
_cell.angle_gamma   90.00
#
_symmetry.space_group_name_H-M   'P 1'
#
loop_
_entity.id
_entity.type
_entity.pdbx_description
1 polymer ?
#
loop_
_entity_poly.entity_id
_entity_poly.type
_entity_poly.pdbx_seq_one_letter_code
_entity_poly.pdbx_strand_id
1 'polypeptide(L)' 'MPEPPGSSYAEESILLAFCTIWRSRRYGQSTPLSIDQQAINVYAEYNYLPGGPHILNDCIFALDD' A
#
# COMPACT_ATOMS: atom_id res chain seq x y z
N MET A 1 -2.18 1.16 29.01
CA MET A 1 -2.08 1.83 27.70
C MET A 1 -3.25 1.31 26.89
N PRO A 2 -4.18 2.16 26.41
CA PRO A 2 -5.32 1.66 25.67
C PRO A 2 -4.81 1.06 24.36
N GLU A 3 -5.18 -0.18 24.08
CA GLU A 3 -4.95 -0.81 22.79
C GLU A 3 -5.66 0.03 21.71
N PRO A 4 -4.99 0.35 20.60
CA PRO A 4 -5.63 1.10 19.52
C PRO A 4 -6.78 0.26 18.95
N PRO A 5 -7.89 0.89 18.56
CA PRO A 5 -9.04 0.17 18.02
C PRO A 5 -8.58 -0.64 16.80
N GLY A 6 -8.75 -1.96 16.84
CA GLY A 6 -8.13 -2.90 15.89
C GLY A 6 -8.37 -2.64 14.39
N SER A 7 -9.36 -1.80 14.03
CA SER A 7 -9.56 -1.32 12.65
C SER A 7 -8.54 -0.26 12.22
N SER A 8 -8.18 0.67 13.11
CA SER A 8 -7.32 1.81 12.78
C SER A 8 -5.92 1.39 12.39
N TYR A 9 -5.38 0.32 13.01
CA TYR A 9 -4.04 -0.16 12.70
C TYR A 9 -3.94 -0.74 11.28
N ALA A 10 -4.98 -1.45 10.82
CA ALA A 10 -4.98 -2.03 9.49
C ALA A 10 -5.12 -0.94 8.41
N GLU A 11 -6.03 0.00 8.62
CA GLU A 11 -6.23 1.15 7.74
C GLU A 11 -4.98 2.04 7.65
N GLU A 12 -4.35 2.35 8.78
CA GLU A 12 -3.08 3.09 8.82
C GLU A 12 -1.96 2.34 8.10
N SER A 13 -1.87 1.02 8.27
CA SER A 13 -0.86 0.20 7.59
C SER A 13 -1.05 0.24 6.07
N ILE A 14 -2.28 0.17 5.58
CA ILE A 14 -2.60 0.27 4.16
C ILE A 14 -2.28 1.67 3.62
N LEU A 15 -2.65 2.73 4.34
CA LEU A 15 -2.33 4.11 3.95
C LEU A 15 -0.83 4.38 3.91
N LEU A 16 -0.08 3.86 4.89
CA LEU A 16 1.37 3.96 4.93
C LEU A 16 2.02 3.21 3.77
N ALA A 17 1.51 2.01 3.45
CA ALA A 17 1.95 1.24 2.30
C ALA A 17 1.71 2.01 1.00
N PHE A 18 0.50 2.54 0.80
CA PHE A 18 0.15 3.36 -0.36
C PHE A 18 1.09 4.56 -0.50
N CYS A 19 1.25 5.36 0.56
CA CYS A 19 2.12 6.53 0.51
C CYS A 19 3.58 6.17 0.21
N THR A 20 4.06 5.03 0.72
CA THR A 20 5.43 4.56 0.46
C THR A 20 5.59 4.15 -0.99
N ILE A 21 4.68 3.33 -1.51
CA ILE A 21 4.72 2.84 -2.90
C ILE A 21 4.52 3.99 -3.89
N TRP A 22 3.57 4.89 -3.64
CA TRP A 22 3.28 6.05 -4.48
C TRP A 22 4.48 7.02 -4.57
N ARG A 23 5.24 7.22 -3.49
CA ARG A 23 6.48 8.04 -3.55
C ARG A 23 7.57 7.38 -4.40
N SER A 24 7.60 6.05 -4.46
CA SER A 24 8.52 5.30 -5.32
C SER A 24 8.02 5.13 -6.75
N ARG A 25 6.84 5.68 -7.07
CA ARG A 25 6.18 5.54 -8.37
C ARG A 25 7.05 6.11 -9.49
N ARG A 26 7.07 5.41 -10.61
CA ARG A 26 7.79 5.83 -11.81
C ARG A 26 7.00 6.93 -12.51
N TYR A 27 7.71 7.89 -13.08
CA TYR A 27 7.12 8.99 -13.85
C TYR A 27 7.51 8.84 -15.33
N GLY A 28 6.53 8.92 -16.22
CA GLY A 28 6.70 8.98 -17.67
C GLY A 28 6.20 10.32 -18.18
N GLN A 29 7.08 11.11 -18.83
CA GLN A 29 6.73 12.45 -19.33
C GLN A 29 6.06 13.34 -18.26
N SER A 30 6.60 13.34 -17.04
CA SER A 30 6.06 14.06 -15.87
C SER A 30 4.70 13.57 -15.36
N THR A 31 4.16 12.48 -15.89
CA THR A 31 2.91 11.85 -15.43
C THR A 31 3.25 10.62 -14.58
N PRO A 32 2.64 10.44 -13.39
CA PRO A 32 2.83 9.23 -12.60
C PRO A 32 2.24 8.01 -13.37
N LEU A 33 3.04 6.97 -13.54
CA LEU A 33 2.63 5.71 -14.19
C LEU A 33 1.95 4.80 -13.17
N SER A 34 0.88 4.10 -13.56
CA SER A 34 0.14 3.13 -12.71
C SER A 34 1.06 2.31 -11.81
N ILE A 35 0.64 2.16 -10.54
CA ILE A 35 1.38 1.34 -9.59
C ILE A 35 1.39 -0.11 -10.08
N ASP A 36 2.58 -0.69 -10.21
CA ASP A 36 2.75 -2.07 -10.65
C ASP A 36 2.55 -3.04 -9.47
N GLN A 37 1.88 -4.16 -9.72
CA GLN A 37 1.67 -5.22 -8.72
C GLN A 37 2.99 -5.72 -8.11
N GLN A 38 4.08 -5.73 -8.88
CA GLN A 38 5.40 -6.11 -8.40
C GLN A 38 5.89 -5.18 -7.29
N ALA A 39 5.63 -3.87 -7.37
CA ALA A 39 6.02 -2.92 -6.34
C ALA A 39 5.27 -3.18 -5.02
N ILE A 40 3.99 -3.58 -5.11
CA ILE A 40 3.16 -3.93 -3.96
C ILE A 40 3.65 -5.24 -3.33
N ASN A 41 3.95 -6.25 -4.16
CA ASN A 41 4.48 -7.53 -3.68
C ASN A 41 5.83 -7.39 -2.99
N VAL A 42 6.75 -6.59 -3.55
CA VAL A 42 8.04 -6.28 -2.91
C VAL A 42 7.82 -5.60 -1.56
N TYR A 43 6.90 -4.64 -1.47
CA TYR A 43 6.56 -4.03 -0.18
C TYR A 43 6.02 -5.06 0.82
N ALA A 44 5.16 -5.97 0.36
CA ALA A 44 4.56 -7.03 1.16
C ALA A 44 5.55 -8.09 1.67
N GLU A 45 6.65 -8.33 0.97
CA GLU A 45 7.69 -9.27 1.41
C GLU A 45 8.46 -8.77 2.64
N TYR A 46 8.63 -7.45 2.77
CA TYR A 46 9.40 -6.83 3.86
C TYR A 46 8.55 -6.29 5.00
N ASN A 47 7.23 -6.19 4.82
CA ASN A 47 6.32 -5.60 5.81
C ASN A 47 5.23 -6.59 6.21
N TYR A 48 4.93 -6.68 7.50
CA TYR A 48 3.78 -7.46 7.96
C TYR A 48 2.49 -6.74 7.56
N LEU A 49 1.67 -7.40 6.76
CA LEU A 49 0.43 -6.82 6.25
C LEU A 49 -0.80 -7.43 6.92
N PRO A 50 -1.75 -6.59 7.36
CA PRO A 50 -3.03 -7.07 7.84
C PRO A 50 -3.80 -7.69 6.66
N GLY A 51 -4.19 -8.96 6.80
CA GLY A 51 -4.99 -9.66 5.77
C GLY A 51 -4.21 -10.19 4.56
N GLY A 52 -2.90 -9.93 4.47
CA GLY A 52 -2.01 -10.49 3.45
C GLY A 52 -1.93 -9.69 2.14
N PRO A 53 -1.10 -10.14 1.18
CA PRO A 53 -0.74 -9.35 0.00
C PRO A 53 -1.89 -9.07 -0.97
N HIS A 54 -2.88 -9.98 -1.04
CA HIS A 54 -4.03 -9.84 -1.94
C HIS A 54 -4.94 -8.69 -1.52
N ILE A 55 -5.22 -8.54 -0.21
CA ILE A 55 -6.00 -7.41 0.32
C ILE A 55 -5.27 -6.10 0.07
N LEU A 56 -3.95 -6.06 0.29
CA LEU A 56 -3.18 -4.86 0.01
C LEU A 56 -3.25 -4.48 -1.48
N ASN A 57 -3.12 -5.43 -2.40
CA ASN A 57 -3.24 -5.16 -3.83
C ASN A 57 -4.61 -4.55 -4.19
N ASP A 58 -5.70 -5.15 -3.72
CA ASP A 58 -7.05 -4.65 -3.97
C ASP A 58 -7.24 -3.22 -3.42
N CYS A 59 -6.74 -2.96 -2.21
CA CYS A 59 -6.80 -1.62 -1.60
C CYS A 59 -5.94 -0.59 -2.36
N ILE A 60 -4.72 -0.93 -2.74
CA ILE A 60 -3.82 -0.01 -3.47
C ILE A 60 -4.42 0.32 -4.84
N PHE A 61 -4.95 -0.67 -5.57
CA PHE A 61 -5.57 -0.42 -6.87
C PHE A 61 -6.85 0.40 -6.76
N ALA A 62 -7.68 0.18 -5.73
CA ALA A 62 -8.84 1.03 -5.48
C ALA A 62 -8.46 2.48 -5.11
N LEU A 63 -7.26 2.72 -4.58
CA LEU A 63 -6.74 4.06 -4.23
C LEU A 63 -5.97 4.74 -5.37
N ASP A 64 -5.48 3.99 -6.37
CA ASP A 64 -4.70 4.50 -7.51
C ASP A 64 -5.56 4.87 -8.73
N ASP A 65 -6.86 4.55 -8.72
CA ASP A 65 -7.88 4.91 -9.73
C ASP A 65 -8.25 6.41 -9.66
#